data_AF-A0A519URC3-F1
#
_entry.id   AF-A0A519URC3-F1
#
_cell.length_a   1.000
_cell.length_b   1.000
_cell.length_c   1.000
_cell.angle_alpha   90.00
_cell.angle_beta   90.00
_cell.angle_gamma   90.00
#
_symmetry.space_group_name_H-M   'P 1'
#
loop_
_entity.id
_entity.type
_entity.pdbx_description
1 polymer ?
#
loop_
_entity_poly.entity_id
_entity_poly.type
_entity_poly.pdbx_seq_one_letter_code
_entity_poly.pdbx_strand_id
1 'polypeptide(L)'
;METNKNVKFKLADITLPNGILRVDKIISPLKTDFTLGHYALPEIVKEITRKTIRVQNNDAYIINNGNYQLAMISLNGWHNLAFTATKGLHPVSENSTLISAKDNFEGEKIFITLQLWKKGEKAFTAKELSPVKSVKIAEDKNSVEVIFNDGSVKKVVF
;
A
#
# COMPACT_ATOMS: atom_id res chain seq x y z
N MET A 1 7.39 -15.33 -11.14
CA MET A 1 6.54 -16.38 -11.73
C MET A 1 5.22 -15.73 -12.07
N GLU A 2 5.10 -15.24 -13.31
CA GLU A 2 3.85 -14.68 -13.84
C GLU A 2 3.23 -15.79 -14.68
N THR A 3 2.25 -16.51 -14.12
CA THR A 3 1.77 -17.78 -14.69
C THR A 3 0.70 -17.57 -15.77
N ASN A 4 0.15 -16.36 -15.91
CA ASN A 4 -0.85 -16.03 -16.93
C ASN A 4 -0.51 -14.74 -17.66
N LYS A 5 -0.03 -14.87 -18.91
CA LYS A 5 0.38 -13.75 -19.79
C LYS A 5 -0.76 -12.79 -20.16
N ASN A 6 -2.00 -13.17 -19.91
CA ASN A 6 -3.17 -12.35 -20.23
C ASN A 6 -3.57 -11.41 -19.10
N VAL A 7 -3.01 -11.59 -17.90
CA VAL A 7 -3.11 -10.60 -16.82
C VAL A 7 -2.19 -9.43 -17.18
N LYS A 8 -2.71 -8.20 -17.13
CA LYS A 8 -1.95 -7.00 -17.45
C LYS A 8 -1.90 -6.08 -16.24
N PHE A 9 -0.69 -5.63 -15.93
CA PHE A 9 -0.42 -4.64 -14.90
C PHE A 9 0.02 -3.33 -15.56
N LYS A 10 -0.65 -2.24 -15.21
CA LYS A 10 -0.20 -0.87 -15.51
C LYS A 10 0.02 -0.17 -14.19
N LEU A 11 1.29 0.03 -13.83
CA LEU A 11 1.70 0.49 -12.51
C LEU A 11 2.21 1.92 -12.59
N ALA A 12 1.87 2.74 -11.61
CA ALA A 12 2.38 4.09 -11.48
C ALA A 12 2.64 4.44 -10.01
N ASP A 13 3.83 4.94 -9.73
CA ASP A 13 4.22 5.39 -8.40
C ASP A 13 4.36 6.92 -8.38
N ILE A 14 3.77 7.56 -7.38
CA ILE A 14 3.97 8.98 -7.08
C ILE A 14 4.78 9.08 -5.79
N THR A 15 5.97 9.66 -5.88
CA THR A 15 6.88 9.85 -4.74
C THR A 15 6.28 10.81 -3.71
N LEU A 16 6.37 10.45 -2.43
CA LEU A 16 5.99 11.27 -1.28
C LEU A 16 7.20 11.46 -0.35
N PRO A 17 7.20 12.47 0.53
CA PRO A 17 8.31 12.67 1.48
C PRO A 17 8.63 11.44 2.34
N ASN A 18 7.59 10.70 2.76
CA ASN A 18 7.70 9.54 3.65
C ASN A 18 7.13 8.27 3.01
N GLY A 19 7.19 8.12 1.69
CA GLY A 19 6.60 6.95 1.05
C GLY A 19 6.34 7.07 -0.44
N ILE A 20 5.45 6.22 -0.93
CA ILE A 20 4.88 6.28 -2.27
C ILE A 20 3.36 6.16 -2.19
N LEU A 21 2.70 6.83 -3.14
CA LEU A 21 1.33 6.54 -3.52
C LEU A 21 1.36 5.71 -4.81
N ARG A 22 0.90 4.47 -4.72
CA ARG A 22 0.72 3.58 -5.86
C ARG A 22 -0.64 3.80 -6.49
N VAL A 23 -0.68 3.85 -7.82
CA VAL A 23 -1.89 3.85 -8.64
C VAL A 23 -1.74 2.75 -9.67
N ASP A 24 -2.31 1.59 -9.37
CA ASP A 24 -2.12 0.37 -10.15
C ASP A 24 -3.43 0.00 -10.85
N LYS A 25 -3.41 -0.15 -12.18
CA LYS A 25 -4.51 -0.72 -12.96
C LYS A 25 -4.19 -2.16 -13.31
N ILE A 26 -5.06 -3.07 -12.89
CA ILE A 26 -4.91 -4.50 -13.12
C ILE A 26 -6.09 -4.97 -13.97
N ILE A 27 -5.78 -5.67 -15.06
CA ILE A 27 -6.75 -6.28 -15.96
C ILE A 27 -6.54 -7.79 -15.91
N SER A 28 -7.55 -8.52 -15.46
CA SER A 28 -7.53 -9.97 -15.36
C SER A 28 -8.67 -10.57 -16.17
N PRO A 29 -8.39 -11.44 -17.17
CA PRO A 29 -9.45 -12.07 -17.97
C PRO A 29 -10.17 -13.19 -17.23
N LEU A 30 -9.65 -13.62 -16.08
CA LEU A 30 -10.22 -14.69 -15.24
C LEU A 30 -10.21 -14.23 -13.79
N LYS A 31 -11.10 -14.78 -12.97
CA LYS A 31 -11.04 -14.64 -11.51
C LYS A 31 -9.67 -15.09 -10.98
N THR A 32 -8.90 -14.16 -10.42
CA THR A 32 -7.49 -14.38 -10.01
C THR A 32 -7.23 -13.76 -8.64
N ASP A 33 -6.41 -14.44 -7.82
CA ASP A 33 -5.92 -13.93 -6.55
C ASP A 33 -4.74 -12.97 -6.76
N PHE A 34 -4.88 -11.76 -6.22
CA PHE A 34 -3.84 -10.74 -6.22
C PHE A 34 -3.42 -10.43 -4.79
N THR A 35 -2.11 -10.31 -4.57
CA THR A 35 -1.54 -9.88 -3.30
C THR A 35 -0.53 -8.76 -3.55
N LEU A 36 -0.68 -7.65 -2.82
CA LEU A 36 0.29 -6.57 -2.75
C LEU A 36 0.95 -6.59 -1.37
N GLY A 37 2.28 -6.65 -1.32
CA GLY A 37 3.04 -6.53 -0.09
C GLY A 37 3.69 -5.16 0.06
N HIS A 38 3.75 -4.65 1.28
CA HIS A 38 4.76 -3.66 1.65
C HIS A 38 6.09 -4.35 2.01
N TYR A 39 7.10 -3.59 2.41
CA TYR A 39 8.38 -4.15 2.84
C TYR A 39 8.18 -5.02 4.07
N ALA A 40 8.91 -6.13 4.13
CA ALA A 40 9.03 -6.91 5.34
C ALA A 40 9.91 -6.14 6.34
N LEU A 41 9.37 -5.92 7.53
CA LEU A 41 10.08 -5.30 8.63
C LEU A 41 10.66 -6.41 9.51
N PRO A 42 11.99 -6.51 9.69
CA PRO A 42 12.60 -7.49 10.56
C PRO A 42 12.41 -7.13 12.04
N GLU A 43 12.35 -8.16 12.88
CA GLU A 43 12.46 -8.01 14.33
C GLU A 43 13.94 -7.75 14.69
N ILE A 44 14.26 -6.56 15.20
CA ILE A 44 15.65 -6.15 15.50
C ILE A 44 15.78 -5.73 16.97
N VAL A 45 15.29 -4.53 17.32
CA VAL A 45 15.46 -3.94 18.65
C VAL A 45 14.43 -4.50 19.63
N LYS A 46 13.24 -4.79 19.11
CA LYS A 46 12.10 -5.30 19.86
C LYS A 46 11.18 -6.09 18.94
N GLU A 47 10.26 -6.83 19.55
CA GLU A 47 9.15 -7.46 18.86
C GLU A 47 8.38 -6.44 18.02
N ILE A 48 7.95 -6.86 16.83
CA ILE A 48 7.23 -6.00 15.89
C ILE A 48 5.83 -5.72 16.42
N THR A 49 5.60 -4.48 16.82
CA THR A 49 4.25 -4.04 17.21
C THR A 49 3.39 -3.81 15.96
N ARG A 50 2.11 -4.14 16.04
CA ARG A 50 1.11 -4.02 14.98
C ARG A 50 -0.03 -3.14 15.46
N LYS A 51 -0.46 -2.18 14.66
CA LYS A 51 -1.56 -1.28 15.01
C LYS A 51 -2.39 -0.94 13.79
N THR A 52 -3.70 -0.95 13.94
CA THR A 52 -4.62 -0.36 12.97
C THR A 52 -5.24 0.88 13.57
N ILE A 53 -5.20 2.00 12.85
CA ILE A 53 -5.85 3.25 13.28
C ILE A 53 -6.69 3.83 12.16
N ARG A 54 -7.82 4.45 12.52
CA ARG A 54 -8.68 5.16 11.58
C ARG A 54 -8.06 6.51 11.23
N VAL A 55 -7.92 6.80 9.93
CA VAL A 55 -7.44 8.09 9.41
C VAL A 55 -8.41 8.53 8.31
N GLN A 56 -9.15 9.60 8.57
CA GLN A 56 -10.28 10.01 7.74
C GLN A 56 -11.26 8.83 7.54
N ASN A 57 -11.46 8.39 6.29
CA ASN A 57 -12.38 7.31 5.92
C ASN A 57 -11.67 5.97 5.66
N ASN A 58 -10.37 5.86 5.97
CA ASN A 58 -9.57 4.66 5.71
C ASN A 58 -8.89 4.16 6.99
N ASP A 59 -8.49 2.90 6.96
CA ASP A 59 -7.71 2.28 8.03
C ASP A 59 -6.24 2.24 7.64
N ALA A 60 -5.38 2.74 8.53
CA ALA A 60 -3.94 2.66 8.40
C ALA A 60 -3.41 1.49 9.21
N TYR A 61 -2.83 0.51 8.51
CA TYR A 61 -2.13 -0.63 9.09
C TYR A 61 -0.69 -0.24 9.30
N ILE A 62 -0.18 -0.38 10.52
CA ILE A 62 1.14 0.12 10.92
C ILE A 62 1.92 -0.99 11.62
N ILE A 63 3.19 -1.16 11.24
CA ILE A 63 4.15 -2.03 11.92
C ILE A 63 5.38 -1.25 12.35
N ASN A 64 5.97 -1.60 13.50
CA ASN A 64 7.09 -0.87 14.10
C ASN A 64 8.04 -1.85 14.83
N ASN A 65 9.34 -1.77 14.54
CA ASN A 65 10.39 -2.61 15.15
C ASN A 65 11.36 -1.84 16.08
N GLY A 66 11.01 -0.60 16.45
CA GLY A 66 11.82 0.33 17.25
C GLY A 66 12.60 1.32 16.39
N ASN A 67 13.22 0.86 15.31
CA ASN A 67 14.04 1.71 14.45
C ASN A 67 13.27 2.26 13.25
N TYR A 68 12.32 1.50 12.74
CA TYR A 68 11.55 1.84 11.55
C TYR A 68 10.08 1.52 11.76
N GLN A 69 9.26 2.32 11.08
CA GLN A 69 7.82 2.18 11.02
C GLN A 69 7.39 2.12 9.57
N LEU A 70 6.49 1.19 9.24
CA LEU A 70 5.84 1.10 7.95
C LEU A 70 4.33 1.28 8.14
N ALA A 71 3.68 1.99 7.21
CA ALA A 71 2.23 2.11 7.18
C ALA A 71 1.69 1.82 5.77
N MET A 72 0.59 1.09 5.69
CA MET A 72 -0.10 0.82 4.43
C MET A 72 -1.58 1.20 4.57
N ILE A 73 -2.08 1.98 3.61
CA ILE A 73 -3.47 2.44 3.57
C ILE A 73 -4.03 2.17 2.18
N SER A 74 -5.15 1.46 2.10
CA SER A 74 -5.94 1.37 0.86
C SER A 74 -6.81 2.61 0.74
N LEU A 75 -6.61 3.40 -0.32
CA LEU A 75 -7.50 4.51 -0.67
C LEU A 75 -8.58 4.06 -1.67
N ASN A 76 -8.30 3.01 -2.46
CA ASN A 76 -9.26 2.41 -3.37
C ASN A 76 -8.89 0.96 -3.70
N GLY A 77 -9.90 0.12 -3.87
CA GLY A 77 -9.80 -1.21 -4.49
C GLY A 77 -9.42 -2.35 -3.55
N TRP A 78 -8.45 -2.17 -2.64
CA TRP A 78 -8.11 -3.22 -1.68
C TRP A 78 -9.05 -3.21 -0.47
N HIS A 79 -9.65 -4.35 -0.15
CA HIS A 79 -10.58 -4.50 0.97
C HIS A 79 -10.08 -5.42 2.08
N ASN A 80 -9.04 -6.22 1.82
CA ASN A 80 -8.50 -7.18 2.78
C ASN A 80 -7.02 -6.89 3.04
N LEU A 81 -6.74 -6.01 4.02
CA LEU A 81 -5.38 -5.75 4.50
C LEU A 81 -5.11 -6.59 5.75
N ALA A 82 -3.88 -7.09 5.88
CA ALA A 82 -3.48 -7.94 6.99
C ALA A 82 -2.00 -7.76 7.36
N PHE A 83 -1.69 -8.00 8.64
CA PHE A 83 -0.31 -8.22 9.08
C PHE A 83 0.10 -9.66 8.79
N THR A 84 1.17 -9.86 8.04
CA THR A 84 1.69 -11.19 7.69
C THR A 84 3.02 -11.39 8.38
N ALA A 85 3.03 -12.21 9.44
CA ALA A 85 4.25 -12.64 10.08
C ALA A 85 4.94 -13.71 9.22
N THR A 86 6.26 -13.66 9.15
CA THR A 86 7.07 -14.67 8.45
C THR A 86 8.28 -15.05 9.29
N LYS A 87 8.80 -16.26 9.05
CA LYS A 87 9.95 -16.82 9.74
C LYS A 87 10.94 -17.40 8.73
N GLY A 88 12.23 -17.16 8.91
CA GLY A 88 13.32 -17.68 8.06
C GLY A 88 13.38 -17.10 6.65
N LEU A 89 12.60 -16.04 6.36
CA LEU A 89 12.52 -15.42 5.01
C LEU A 89 13.23 -14.07 4.90
N HIS A 90 13.58 -13.44 6.01
CA HIS A 90 14.21 -12.12 6.01
C HIS A 90 15.72 -12.24 6.25
N PRO A 91 16.59 -11.62 5.44
CA PRO A 91 18.04 -11.81 5.54
C PRO A 91 18.67 -11.25 6.82
N VAL A 92 18.00 -10.31 7.49
CA VAL A 92 18.50 -9.64 8.71
C VAL A 92 18.07 -10.33 10.01
N SER A 93 16.91 -11.00 10.03
CA SER A 93 16.34 -11.54 11.26
C SER A 93 15.48 -12.77 10.94
N GLU A 94 15.47 -13.72 11.86
CA GLU A 94 14.66 -14.93 11.75
C GLU A 94 13.17 -14.59 11.67
N ASN A 95 12.71 -13.59 12.43
CA ASN A 95 11.32 -13.14 12.41
C ASN A 95 11.18 -11.83 11.63
N SER A 96 10.12 -11.73 10.84
CA SER A 96 9.72 -10.45 10.23
C SER A 96 8.21 -10.35 10.08
N THR A 97 7.70 -9.15 9.85
CA THR A 97 6.29 -8.93 9.52
C THR A 97 6.20 -7.94 8.36
N LEU A 98 5.31 -8.20 7.41
CA LEU A 98 4.91 -7.22 6.40
C LEU A 98 3.41 -6.90 6.53
N ILE A 99 2.99 -5.81 5.90
CA ILE A 99 1.58 -5.56 5.65
C ILE A 99 1.28 -6.05 4.23
N SER A 100 0.23 -6.85 4.07
CA SER A 100 -0.24 -7.31 2.77
C SER A 100 -1.68 -6.84 2.53
N ALA A 101 -2.02 -6.65 1.25
CA ALA A 101 -3.38 -6.45 0.78
C ALA A 101 -3.73 -7.56 -0.21
N LYS A 102 -4.95 -8.09 -0.13
CA LYS A 102 -5.43 -9.17 -0.99
C LYS A 102 -6.75 -8.79 -1.65
N ASP A 103 -6.94 -9.30 -2.86
CA ASP A 103 -8.21 -9.24 -3.59
C ASP A 103 -8.30 -10.44 -4.54
N ASN A 104 -9.53 -10.85 -4.86
CA ASN A 104 -9.82 -11.92 -5.81
C ASN A 104 -10.84 -11.38 -6.81
N PHE A 105 -10.42 -11.10 -8.04
CA PHE A 105 -11.29 -10.43 -9.02
C PHE A 105 -11.02 -10.83 -10.46
N GLU A 106 -12.00 -10.52 -11.30
CA GLU A 106 -11.97 -10.64 -12.76
C GLU A 106 -12.37 -9.29 -13.35
N GLY A 107 -11.88 -8.99 -14.55
CA GLY A 107 -12.11 -7.74 -15.25
C GLY A 107 -11.04 -6.71 -14.95
N GLU A 108 -11.44 -5.45 -14.88
CA GLU A 108 -10.54 -4.31 -14.79
C GLU A 108 -10.80 -3.49 -13.52
N LYS A 109 -9.74 -3.28 -12.73
CA LYS A 109 -9.82 -2.56 -11.46
C LYS A 109 -8.60 -1.66 -11.25
N ILE A 110 -8.84 -0.49 -10.64
CA ILE A 110 -7.80 0.44 -10.21
C ILE A 110 -7.63 0.28 -8.70
N PHE A 111 -6.39 0.14 -8.25
CA PHE A 111 -5.99 0.10 -6.87
C PHE A 111 -5.19 1.35 -6.54
N ILE A 112 -5.52 2.01 -5.43
CA ILE A 112 -4.81 3.20 -4.98
C ILE A 112 -4.36 2.96 -3.56
N THR A 113 -3.05 2.95 -3.33
CA THR A 113 -2.47 2.49 -2.06
C THR A 113 -1.34 3.41 -1.61
N LEU A 114 -1.40 3.86 -0.36
CA LEU A 114 -0.25 4.49 0.29
C LEU A 114 0.64 3.39 0.90
N GLN A 115 1.94 3.44 0.60
CA GLN A 115 2.98 2.66 1.28
C GLN A 115 3.99 3.66 1.85
N LEU A 116 3.95 3.83 3.16
CA LEU A 116 4.68 4.86 3.89
C LEU A 116 5.74 4.24 4.79
N TRP A 117 6.87 4.92 4.94
CA TRP A 117 7.95 4.53 5.82
C TRP A 117 8.46 5.73 6.63
N LYS A 118 8.87 5.46 7.86
CA LYS A 118 9.41 6.47 8.78
C LYS A 118 10.52 5.86 9.62
N LYS A 119 11.60 6.61 9.81
CA LYS A 119 12.70 6.24 10.69
C LYS A 119 12.47 6.81 12.09
N GLY A 120 12.83 6.02 13.10
CA GLY A 120 12.78 6.36 14.52
C GLY A 120 11.48 5.96 15.22
N GLU A 121 11.42 6.30 16.50
CA GLU A 121 10.37 5.85 17.42
C GLU A 121 9.12 6.74 17.42
N LYS A 122 9.23 7.97 16.90
CA LYS A 122 8.09 8.90 16.86
C LYS A 122 7.00 8.35 15.95
N ALA A 123 5.82 8.13 16.51
CA ALA A 123 4.67 7.64 15.77
C ALA A 123 4.35 8.49 14.53
N PHE A 124 3.71 7.88 13.54
CA PHE A 124 3.09 8.61 12.45
C PHE A 124 2.02 9.59 12.97
N THR A 125 2.05 10.81 12.46
CA THR A 125 1.01 11.82 12.67
C THR A 125 -0.14 11.61 11.69
N ALA A 126 -1.33 12.12 12.02
CA ALA A 126 -2.48 12.04 11.12
C ALA A 126 -2.23 12.73 9.76
N LYS A 127 -1.42 13.80 9.74
CA LYS A 127 -1.01 14.49 8.51
C LYS A 127 -0.12 13.61 7.63
N GLU A 128 0.82 12.88 8.23
CA GLU A 128 1.68 11.94 7.49
C GLU A 128 0.89 10.75 6.92
N LEU A 129 -0.17 10.30 7.62
CA LEU A 129 -1.00 9.16 7.19
C LEU A 129 -2.08 9.53 6.18
N SER A 130 -2.35 10.81 5.96
CA SER A 130 -3.34 11.26 4.99
C SER A 130 -2.82 12.37 4.08
N PRO A 131 -1.78 12.13 3.26
CA PRO A 131 -1.26 13.16 2.36
C PRO A 131 -2.21 13.48 1.19
N VAL A 132 -3.13 12.56 0.85
CA VAL A 132 -4.08 12.68 -0.24
C VAL A 132 -5.41 13.25 0.27
N LYS A 133 -5.90 14.30 -0.40
CA LYS A 133 -7.19 14.93 -0.11
C LYS A 133 -8.33 14.16 -0.78
N SER A 134 -8.17 13.83 -2.04
CA SER A 134 -9.15 13.04 -2.80
C SER A 134 -8.53 12.43 -4.06
N VAL A 135 -9.21 11.41 -4.58
CA VAL A 135 -8.89 10.74 -5.83
C VAL A 135 -10.11 10.76 -6.73
N LYS A 136 -9.91 10.99 -8.02
CA LYS A 136 -10.96 10.92 -9.05
C LYS A 136 -10.51 9.93 -10.11
N ILE A 137 -11.30 8.88 -10.29
CA ILE A 137 -11.05 7.86 -11.30
C ILE A 137 -11.96 8.17 -12.49
N ALA A 138 -11.38 8.25 -13.69
CA ALA A 138 -12.17 8.43 -14.91
C ALA A 138 -13.09 7.23 -15.14
N GLU A 139 -14.28 7.45 -15.71
CA GLU A 139 -15.27 6.38 -15.93
C GLU A 139 -14.72 5.22 -16.78
N ASP A 140 -13.90 5.55 -17.77
CA ASP A 140 -13.19 4.61 -18.65
C ASP A 140 -11.96 3.94 -17.99
N LYS A 141 -11.65 4.32 -16.75
CA LYS A 141 -10.50 3.85 -15.96
C LYS A 141 -9.15 4.05 -16.69
N ASN A 142 -9.04 4.98 -17.64
CA ASN A 142 -7.78 5.26 -18.34
C ASN A 142 -6.96 6.37 -17.68
N SER A 143 -7.55 7.08 -16.71
CA SER A 143 -6.80 8.02 -15.90
C SER A 143 -7.30 8.13 -14.46
N VAL A 144 -6.40 8.57 -13.59
CA VAL A 144 -6.67 8.89 -12.18
C VAL A 144 -6.07 10.25 -11.88
N GLU A 145 -6.88 11.15 -11.35
CA GLU A 145 -6.43 12.43 -10.80
C GLU A 145 -6.33 12.31 -9.27
N VAL A 146 -5.15 12.60 -8.74
CA VAL A 146 -4.85 12.62 -7.31
C VAL A 146 -4.69 14.08 -6.89
N ILE A 147 -5.49 14.50 -5.90
CA ILE A 147 -5.45 15.83 -5.31
C ILE A 147 -4.82 15.70 -3.92
N PHE A 148 -3.69 16.35 -3.69
CA PHE A 148 -2.98 16.33 -2.41
C PHE A 148 -3.49 17.42 -1.47
N ASN A 149 -3.20 17.28 -0.17
CA ASN A 149 -3.61 18.26 0.84
C ASN A 149 -2.95 19.64 0.69
N ASP A 150 -1.80 19.72 0.01
CA ASP A 150 -1.13 20.98 -0.33
C ASP A 150 -1.74 21.68 -1.56
N GLY A 151 -2.76 21.07 -2.17
CA GLY A 151 -3.42 21.58 -3.39
C GLY A 151 -2.76 21.14 -4.69
N SER A 152 -1.61 20.46 -4.64
CA SER A 152 -0.99 19.91 -5.85
C SER A 152 -1.83 18.79 -6.45
N VAL A 153 -1.76 18.64 -7.77
CA VAL A 153 -2.50 17.65 -8.52
C VAL A 153 -1.54 16.82 -9.36
N LYS A 154 -1.74 15.49 -9.35
CA LYS A 154 -1.04 14.56 -10.23
C LYS A 154 -2.06 13.75 -11.01
N LYS A 155 -1.82 13.60 -12.31
CA LYS A 155 -2.63 12.76 -13.19
C LYS A 155 -1.82 11.56 -13.64
N VAL A 156 -2.36 10.37 -13.42
CA VAL A 156 -1.85 9.11 -13.96
C VAL A 156 -2.70 8.76 -15.18
N VAL A 157 -2.05 8.40 -16.28
CA VAL A 157 -2.69 7.95 -17.52
C VAL A 157 -2.11 6.58 -17.86
N PHE A 158 -2.98 5.64 -18.27
CA PHE A 158 -2.67 4.22 -18.40
C PHE A 158 -2.54 3.72 -19.84
#